data_AF-A0A3B8VEZ3-F1
#
_entry.id   AF-A0A3B8VEZ3-F1
#
_cell.length_a   1.000
_cell.length_b   1.000
_cell.length_c   1.000
_cell.angle_alpha   90.00
_cell.angle_beta   90.00
_cell.angle_gamma   90.00
#
_symmetry.space_group_name_H-M   'P 1'
#
loop_
_entity.id
_entity.type
_entity.pdbx_description
1 polymer ?
#
loop_
_entity_poly.entity_id
_entity_poly.type
_entity_poly.pdbx_seq_one_letter_code
_entity_poly.pdbx_strand_id
1 'polypeptide(L)'
;MKFLISIISICLTVLLHVDILQAQQVPSAFAAPVIKKVEKNERAAFQRQFSEMIMTGEGFQGNTVIDNLPTTEIRARLQKVYGDPTMRLEDFIGQSNVRPGNSIQFEYWFIVNDSIPMMVLDIDGPFTLGMVYAGSNRFVDMMPEIKRTLSRALMNVSSMGEFQDVFYSPERNEWFNVEYKNGVYKTDKISRPARFNNLRLN
;
A
#
# COMPACT_ATOMS: atom_id res chain seq x y z
N MET A 1 -13.33 60.43 -57.00
CA MET A 1 -14.67 61.06 -57.04
C MET A 1 -15.71 59.93 -57.02
N LYS A 2 -16.58 59.90 -55.98
CA LYS A 2 -17.84 59.13 -55.80
C LYS A 2 -17.72 57.59 -55.77
N PHE A 3 -17.68 56.95 -54.59
CA PHE A 3 -18.82 56.46 -53.77
C PHE A 3 -19.88 55.67 -54.57
N LEU A 4 -20.04 54.38 -54.25
CA LEU A 4 -21.33 53.83 -53.80
C LEU A 4 -21.12 52.51 -53.02
N ILE A 5 -21.99 52.35 -52.01
CA ILE A 5 -22.01 51.35 -50.93
C ILE A 5 -23.05 50.26 -51.26
N SER A 6 -22.93 49.13 -50.54
CA SER A 6 -23.96 48.10 -50.25
C SER A 6 -23.98 46.92 -51.23
N ILE A 7 -23.99 45.64 -50.82
CA ILE A 7 -24.82 45.02 -49.79
C ILE A 7 -24.08 43.83 -49.13
N ILE A 8 -24.32 43.71 -47.83
CA ILE A 8 -24.00 42.64 -46.88
C ILE A 8 -24.24 41.23 -47.46
N SER A 9 -23.22 40.36 -47.42
CA SER A 9 -23.40 38.91 -47.51
C SER A 9 -22.83 38.26 -46.26
N ILE A 10 -23.73 38.00 -45.32
CA ILE A 10 -23.52 37.11 -44.18
C ILE A 10 -23.26 35.71 -44.75
N CYS A 11 -22.09 35.12 -44.49
CA CYS A 11 -21.97 33.66 -44.53
C CYS A 11 -20.76 33.17 -43.72
N LEU A 12 -21.12 32.73 -42.51
CA LEU A 12 -20.67 31.49 -41.87
C LEU A 12 -19.17 31.34 -41.55
N THR A 13 -18.86 31.71 -40.31
CA THR A 13 -17.77 31.17 -39.48
C THR A 13 -17.80 29.64 -39.50
N VAL A 14 -16.80 29.00 -40.09
CA VAL A 14 -16.48 27.60 -39.78
C VAL A 14 -15.26 27.62 -38.85
N LEU A 15 -15.55 27.60 -37.55
CA LEU A 15 -14.57 27.27 -36.52
C LEU A 15 -14.15 25.82 -36.71
N LEU A 16 -12.89 25.61 -37.09
CA LEU A 16 -12.20 24.32 -36.98
C LEU A 16 -12.01 23.99 -35.49
N HIS A 17 -13.04 23.42 -34.85
CA HIS A 17 -12.85 22.66 -33.63
C HIS A 17 -12.28 21.30 -34.02
N VAL A 18 -10.97 21.15 -33.88
CA VAL A 18 -10.34 19.84 -33.86
C VAL A 18 -10.72 19.22 -32.51
N ASP A 19 -11.79 18.45 -32.51
CA ASP A 19 -12.14 17.57 -31.39
C ASP A 19 -11.01 16.56 -31.22
N ILE A 20 -10.13 16.84 -30.26
CA ILE A 20 -9.18 15.86 -29.74
C ILE A 20 -10.02 14.82 -28.99
N LEU A 21 -10.42 13.76 -29.70
CA LEU A 21 -10.91 12.53 -29.10
C LEU A 21 -9.81 12.01 -28.17
N GLN A 22 -9.92 12.29 -26.88
CA GLN A 22 -9.20 11.56 -25.85
C GLN A 22 -9.68 10.11 -25.93
N ALA A 23 -8.89 9.25 -26.57
CA ALA A 23 -9.09 7.82 -26.49
C ALA A 23 -9.00 7.43 -25.01
N GLN A 24 -10.15 7.19 -24.38
CA GLN A 24 -10.20 6.53 -23.08
C GLN A 24 -9.56 5.16 -23.28
N GLN A 25 -8.36 4.96 -22.76
CA GLN A 25 -7.72 3.65 -22.78
C GLN A 25 -8.55 2.72 -21.92
N VAL A 26 -9.35 1.86 -22.57
CA VAL A 26 -10.01 0.74 -21.90
C VAL A 26 -8.89 -0.12 -21.29
N PRO A 27 -8.83 -0.32 -19.97
CA PRO A 27 -7.84 -1.20 -19.38
C PRO A 27 -8.00 -2.59 -19.99
N SER A 28 -6.95 -3.08 -20.65
CA SER A 28 -6.93 -4.45 -21.18
C SER A 28 -7.20 -5.43 -20.03
N ALA A 29 -8.05 -6.43 -20.26
CA ALA A 29 -8.26 -7.54 -19.31
C ALA A 29 -6.97 -8.34 -19.01
N PHE A 30 -5.90 -8.07 -19.77
CA PHE A 30 -4.57 -8.65 -19.61
C PHE A 30 -3.52 -7.66 -19.08
N ALA A 31 -3.91 -6.41 -18.75
CA ALA A 31 -2.99 -5.45 -18.17
C ALA A 31 -2.59 -5.90 -16.75
N ALA A 32 -1.29 -5.82 -16.43
CA ALA A 32 -0.83 -6.10 -15.08
C ALA A 32 -1.45 -5.10 -14.09
N PRO A 33 -1.89 -5.55 -12.90
CA PRO A 33 -2.40 -4.67 -11.86
C PRO A 33 -1.46 -3.50 -11.56
N VAL A 34 -2.01 -2.28 -11.51
CA VAL A 34 -1.28 -1.09 -11.09
C VAL A 34 -1.50 -0.91 -9.60
N ILE A 35 -0.43 -1.07 -8.82
CA ILE A 35 -0.45 -0.99 -7.35
C ILE A 35 0.12 0.35 -6.91
N LYS A 36 -0.72 1.19 -6.29
CA LYS A 36 -0.31 2.50 -5.75
C LYS A 36 -0.34 2.46 -4.24
N LYS A 37 0.75 2.84 -3.58
CA LYS A 37 0.80 2.96 -2.11
C LYS A 37 -0.03 4.15 -1.66
N VAL A 38 -0.74 3.97 -0.56
CA VAL A 38 -1.38 5.05 0.19
C VAL A 38 -0.38 5.62 1.20
N GLU A 39 -0.17 6.92 1.13
CA GLU A 39 0.71 7.63 2.06
C GLU A 39 0.05 7.87 3.42
N LYS A 40 0.88 8.15 4.44
CA LYS A 40 0.41 8.35 5.82
C LYS A 40 -0.63 9.49 5.94
N ASN A 41 -0.48 10.54 5.13
CA ASN A 41 -1.41 11.68 5.05
C ASN A 41 -2.70 11.36 4.27
N GLU A 42 -2.74 10.28 3.50
CA GLU A 42 -3.90 9.87 2.70
C GLU A 42 -4.80 8.85 3.42
N ARG A 43 -4.38 8.32 4.57
CA ARG A 43 -5.10 7.32 5.37
C ARG A 43 -6.57 7.66 5.60
N ALA A 44 -6.85 8.89 6.02
CA ALA A 44 -8.21 9.34 6.29
C ALA A 44 -9.08 9.41 5.02
N ALA A 45 -8.49 9.64 3.86
CA ALA A 45 -9.21 9.57 2.59
C ALA A 45 -9.48 8.11 2.21
N PHE A 46 -8.47 7.24 2.29
CA PHE A 46 -8.61 5.81 2.04
C PHE A 46 -9.69 5.15 2.90
N GLN A 47 -9.66 5.39 4.21
CA GLN A 47 -10.65 4.84 5.14
C GLN A 47 -12.07 5.33 4.84
N ARG A 48 -12.25 6.61 4.51
CA ARG A 48 -13.56 7.14 4.11
C ARG A 48 -14.05 6.56 2.79
N GLN A 49 -13.15 6.38 1.82
CA GLN A 49 -13.49 5.85 0.51
C GLN A 49 -13.94 4.38 0.59
N PHE A 50 -13.33 3.60 1.48
CA PHE A 50 -13.52 2.15 1.55
C PHE A 50 -14.20 1.67 2.85
N SER A 51 -14.88 2.57 3.58
CA SER A 51 -15.49 2.26 4.88
C SER A 51 -16.52 1.12 4.84
N GLU A 52 -17.24 1.00 3.72
CA GLU A 52 -18.30 0.01 3.52
C GLU A 52 -17.78 -1.32 2.94
N MET A 53 -16.47 -1.45 2.70
CA MET A 53 -15.90 -2.66 2.13
C MET A 53 -15.51 -3.66 3.21
N ILE A 54 -15.90 -4.91 3.02
CA ILE A 54 -15.48 -6.01 3.89
C ILE A 54 -14.09 -6.45 3.43
N MET A 55 -13.11 -6.30 4.32
CA MET A 55 -11.74 -6.76 4.12
C MET A 55 -11.63 -8.25 4.47
N THR A 56 -10.95 -9.03 3.63
CA THR A 56 -10.75 -10.47 3.80
C THR A 56 -9.37 -10.88 3.28
N GLY A 57 -8.81 -11.97 3.82
CA GLY A 57 -7.62 -12.63 3.27
C GLY A 57 -7.95 -13.60 2.12
N GLU A 58 -9.23 -13.76 1.79
CA GLU A 58 -9.66 -14.64 0.70
C GLU A 58 -9.13 -14.19 -0.66
N GLY A 59 -8.69 -15.16 -1.49
CA GLY A 59 -8.06 -14.92 -2.78
C GLY A 59 -6.54 -14.78 -2.71
N PHE A 60 -5.95 -14.64 -1.52
CA PHE A 60 -4.49 -14.56 -1.33
C PHE A 60 -3.80 -15.91 -1.02
N GLN A 61 -4.52 -17.03 -1.08
CA GLN A 61 -4.00 -18.36 -0.71
C GLN A 61 -2.95 -18.92 -1.67
N GLY A 62 -2.82 -18.36 -2.88
CA GLY A 62 -1.78 -18.77 -3.82
C GLY A 62 -0.38 -18.45 -3.30
N ASN A 63 0.51 -19.44 -3.31
CA ASN A 63 1.90 -19.24 -2.93
C ASN A 63 2.66 -18.43 -3.98
N THR A 64 3.48 -17.51 -3.49
CA THR A 64 4.42 -16.67 -4.22
C THR A 64 5.79 -16.73 -3.55
N VAL A 65 6.83 -16.20 -4.18
CA VAL A 65 8.19 -16.25 -3.62
C VAL A 65 8.25 -15.57 -2.25
N ILE A 66 7.55 -14.44 -2.10
CA ILE A 66 7.59 -13.64 -0.87
C ILE A 66 6.95 -14.35 0.32
N ASP A 67 6.07 -15.34 0.12
CA ASP A 67 5.46 -16.10 1.23
C ASP A 67 6.48 -16.97 1.99
N ASN A 68 7.64 -17.21 1.40
CA ASN A 68 8.71 -18.04 1.98
C ASN A 68 9.93 -17.21 2.41
N LEU A 69 9.86 -15.88 2.32
CA LEU A 69 10.95 -15.00 2.74
C LEU A 69 10.74 -14.53 4.19
N PRO A 70 11.83 -14.25 4.94
CA PRO A 70 11.73 -13.58 6.23
C PRO A 70 10.98 -12.26 6.11
N THR A 71 10.09 -11.96 7.06
CA THR A 71 9.35 -10.68 7.13
C THR A 71 10.26 -9.47 7.07
N THR A 72 11.44 -9.53 7.71
CA THR A 72 12.46 -8.47 7.68
C THR A 72 13.01 -8.21 6.28
N GLU A 73 13.21 -9.25 5.48
CA GLU A 73 13.61 -9.12 4.08
C GLU A 73 12.48 -8.50 3.25
N ILE A 74 11.25 -8.98 3.43
CA ILE A 74 10.08 -8.42 2.73
C ILE A 74 9.90 -6.95 3.09
N ARG A 75 10.07 -6.58 4.37
CA ARG A 75 10.01 -5.21 4.89
C ARG A 75 11.07 -4.30 4.24
N ALA A 76 12.30 -4.79 4.07
CA ALA A 76 13.37 -4.08 3.35
C ALA A 76 13.06 -3.90 1.85
N ARG A 77 12.47 -4.91 1.20
CA ARG A 77 12.02 -4.82 -0.21
C ARG A 77 10.86 -3.84 -0.35
N LEU A 78 9.89 -3.88 0.56
CA LEU A 78 8.79 -2.92 0.63
C LEU A 78 9.33 -1.49 0.83
N GLN A 79 10.29 -1.29 1.74
CA GLN A 79 10.94 0.01 1.90
C GLN A 79 11.58 0.50 0.61
N LYS A 80 12.23 -0.41 -0.13
CA LYS A 80 12.88 -0.04 -1.39
C LYS A 80 11.87 0.40 -2.47
N VAL A 81 10.77 -0.33 -2.62
CA VAL A 81 9.80 -0.10 -3.68
C VAL A 81 8.83 1.03 -3.33
N TYR A 82 8.42 1.09 -2.07
CA TYR A 82 7.26 1.87 -1.62
C TYR A 82 7.61 2.88 -0.51
N GLY A 83 8.86 2.92 -0.03
CA GLY A 83 9.24 3.81 1.07
C GLY A 83 8.60 3.39 2.39
N ASP A 84 8.30 4.36 3.25
CA ASP A 84 7.81 4.08 4.59
C ASP A 84 6.42 3.39 4.60
N PRO A 85 6.12 2.56 5.63
CA PRO A 85 4.79 2.01 5.83
C PRO A 85 3.72 3.10 5.97
N THR A 86 2.49 2.77 5.59
CA THR A 86 1.33 3.64 5.81
C THR A 86 1.03 3.78 7.30
N MET A 87 1.21 2.70 8.06
CA MET A 87 1.07 2.64 9.51
C MET A 87 2.23 1.88 10.13
N ARG A 88 2.66 2.29 11.33
CA ARG A 88 3.65 1.59 12.17
C ARG A 88 3.08 1.35 13.56
N LEU A 89 3.76 0.55 14.40
CA LEU A 89 3.34 0.27 15.78
C LEU A 89 2.84 1.52 16.53
N GLU A 90 3.56 2.64 16.45
CA GLU A 90 3.18 3.90 17.10
C GLU A 90 1.83 4.48 16.66
N ASP A 91 1.35 4.13 15.46
CA ASP A 91 0.05 4.54 14.97
C ASP A 91 -1.09 3.67 15.54
N PHE A 92 -0.82 2.41 15.89
CA PHE A 92 -1.81 1.47 16.42
C PHE A 92 -1.94 1.53 17.94
N ILE A 93 -0.80 1.68 18.60
CA ILE A 93 -0.69 1.43 20.03
C ILE A 93 -1.52 2.45 20.85
N GLY A 94 -2.46 1.96 21.66
CA GLY A 94 -3.38 2.79 22.44
C GLY A 94 -4.72 3.10 21.75
N GLN A 95 -4.96 2.65 20.51
CA GLN A 95 -6.31 2.68 19.96
C GLN A 95 -7.19 1.59 20.60
N SER A 96 -8.44 1.92 20.91
CA SER A 96 -9.39 1.03 21.60
C SER A 96 -9.79 -0.23 20.81
N ASN A 97 -9.54 -0.23 19.50
CA ASN A 97 -9.83 -1.30 18.56
C ASN A 97 -8.63 -2.22 18.26
N VAL A 98 -7.43 -1.91 18.78
CA VAL A 98 -6.27 -2.79 18.67
C VAL A 98 -6.37 -3.82 19.79
N ARG A 99 -6.86 -5.01 19.44
CA ARG A 99 -6.97 -6.12 20.40
C ARG A 99 -5.58 -6.41 20.98
N PRO A 100 -5.45 -6.51 22.32
CA PRO A 100 -4.27 -7.12 22.94
C PRO A 100 -4.08 -8.51 22.32
N GLY A 101 -3.01 -8.69 21.54
CA GLY A 101 -2.77 -9.89 20.73
C GLY A 101 -2.47 -9.61 19.25
N ASN A 102 -2.83 -8.44 18.71
CA ASN A 102 -2.47 -8.04 17.36
C ASN A 102 -1.22 -7.15 17.39
N SER A 103 -0.04 -7.78 17.48
CA SER A 103 1.26 -7.12 17.39
C SER A 103 1.58 -6.71 15.96
N ILE A 104 0.83 -5.75 15.42
CA ILE A 104 1.14 -5.25 14.08
C ILE A 104 2.43 -4.43 14.16
N GLN A 105 3.48 -4.90 13.50
CA GLN A 105 4.72 -4.13 13.36
C GLN A 105 4.50 -2.94 12.42
N PHE A 106 3.91 -3.21 11.26
CA PHE A 106 3.62 -2.22 10.23
C PHE A 106 2.50 -2.67 9.28
N GLU A 107 1.91 -1.70 8.58
CA GLU A 107 1.00 -1.94 7.45
C GLU A 107 1.38 -1.06 6.27
N TYR A 108 1.36 -1.66 5.08
CA TYR A 108 1.31 -0.95 3.81
C TYR A 108 -0.11 -1.04 3.26
N TRP A 109 -0.70 0.12 2.96
CA TRP A 109 -2.00 0.19 2.32
C TRP A 109 -1.81 0.56 0.84
N PHE A 110 -2.66 0.00 0.00
CA PHE A 110 -2.59 0.15 -1.43
C PHE A 110 -3.98 0.35 -2.02
N ILE A 111 -4.02 1.09 -3.13
CA ILE A 111 -5.13 1.12 -4.07
C ILE A 111 -4.64 0.46 -5.36
N VAL A 112 -5.31 -0.62 -5.75
CA VAL A 112 -5.02 -1.35 -6.98
C VAL A 112 -6.02 -0.97 -8.06
N ASN A 113 -5.54 -0.66 -9.26
CA ASN A 113 -6.35 -0.20 -10.40
C ASN A 113 -7.35 0.89 -10.00
N ASP A 114 -6.90 1.84 -9.15
CA ASP A 114 -7.63 3.01 -8.67
C ASP A 114 -8.92 2.73 -7.87
N SER A 115 -9.24 1.47 -7.55
CA SER A 115 -10.56 1.11 -7.00
C SER A 115 -10.56 -0.06 -6.00
N ILE A 116 -9.50 -0.87 -5.96
CA ILE A 116 -9.44 -2.07 -5.12
C ILE A 116 -8.55 -1.78 -3.92
N PRO A 117 -9.10 -1.71 -2.69
CA PRO A 117 -8.28 -1.55 -1.50
C PRO A 117 -7.56 -2.86 -1.17
N MET A 118 -6.29 -2.74 -0.83
CA MET A 118 -5.46 -3.84 -0.34
C MET A 118 -4.58 -3.37 0.81
N MET A 119 -4.37 -4.21 1.80
CA MET A 119 -3.41 -4.03 2.89
C MET A 119 -2.46 -5.22 2.94
N VAL A 120 -1.19 -4.93 3.24
CA VAL A 120 -0.14 -5.90 3.50
C VAL A 120 0.41 -5.61 4.90
N LEU A 121 0.32 -6.59 5.79
CA LEU A 121 0.54 -6.42 7.22
C LEU A 121 1.57 -7.43 7.73
N ASP A 122 2.40 -6.99 8.67
CA ASP A 122 3.22 -7.88 9.51
C ASP A 122 2.64 -7.88 10.93
N ILE A 123 2.09 -9.02 11.35
CA ILE A 123 1.41 -9.19 12.64
C ILE A 123 2.24 -9.96 13.68
N ASP A 124 3.33 -10.59 13.24
CA ASP A 124 4.18 -11.47 14.05
C ASP A 124 5.63 -10.98 14.12
N GLY A 125 5.94 -9.92 13.39
CA GLY A 125 7.21 -9.22 13.42
C GLY A 125 8.34 -10.02 12.76
N PRO A 126 9.59 -9.86 13.23
CA PRO A 126 10.78 -10.37 12.54
C PRO A 126 11.00 -11.88 12.65
N PHE A 127 10.05 -12.62 13.22
CA PHE A 127 10.21 -14.01 13.61
C PHE A 127 9.51 -15.01 12.68
N THR A 128 8.83 -14.52 11.66
CA THR A 128 8.01 -15.34 10.75
C THR A 128 8.42 -15.14 9.29
N LEU A 129 7.74 -15.89 8.41
CA LEU A 129 7.87 -15.81 6.97
C LEU A 129 6.59 -15.25 6.38
N GLY A 130 6.72 -14.63 5.20
CA GLY A 130 5.57 -14.12 4.46
C GLY A 130 4.93 -12.90 5.10
N MET A 131 3.74 -12.54 4.62
CA MET A 131 2.98 -11.38 5.09
C MET A 131 1.50 -11.74 5.15
N VAL A 132 0.74 -11.03 5.97
CA VAL A 132 -0.72 -11.09 5.95
C VAL A 132 -1.26 -10.12 4.92
N TYR A 133 -2.26 -10.57 4.16
CA TYR A 133 -2.92 -9.77 3.13
C TYR A 133 -4.39 -9.58 3.49
N ALA A 134 -4.91 -8.39 3.23
CA ALA A 134 -6.33 -8.12 3.28
C ALA A 134 -6.74 -7.35 2.03
N GLY A 135 -7.76 -7.82 1.33
CA GLY A 135 -8.37 -7.15 0.18
C GLY A 135 -9.88 -7.11 0.31
N SER A 136 -10.55 -6.31 -0.52
CA SER A 136 -12.01 -6.30 -0.52
C SER A 136 -12.57 -7.63 -1.05
N ASN A 137 -13.54 -8.19 -0.32
CA ASN A 137 -14.23 -9.42 -0.70
C ASN A 137 -14.93 -9.37 -2.07
N ARG A 138 -15.21 -8.17 -2.60
CA ARG A 138 -15.83 -7.99 -3.92
C ARG A 138 -14.89 -8.34 -5.07
N PHE A 139 -13.59 -8.45 -4.81
CA PHE A 139 -12.56 -8.62 -5.83
C PHE A 139 -11.67 -9.85 -5.58
N VAL A 140 -12.14 -10.84 -4.81
CA VAL A 140 -11.39 -12.06 -4.42
C VAL A 140 -10.71 -12.72 -5.61
N ASP A 141 -11.40 -12.84 -6.75
CA ASP A 141 -10.86 -13.47 -7.96
C ASP A 141 -9.64 -12.75 -8.57
N MET A 142 -9.48 -11.45 -8.28
CA MET A 142 -8.36 -10.64 -8.76
C MET A 142 -7.12 -10.75 -7.85
N MET A 143 -7.31 -11.13 -6.59
CA MET A 143 -6.26 -11.13 -5.56
C MET A 143 -5.04 -12.02 -5.90
N PRO A 144 -5.19 -13.21 -6.53
CA PRO A 144 -4.03 -14.00 -6.93
C PRO A 144 -3.07 -13.25 -7.84
N GLU A 145 -3.59 -12.54 -8.85
CA GLU A 145 -2.74 -11.81 -9.78
C GLU A 145 -2.17 -10.52 -9.19
N ILE A 146 -2.93 -9.86 -8.31
CA ILE A 146 -2.42 -8.71 -7.53
C ILE A 146 -1.23 -9.16 -6.66
N LYS A 147 -1.36 -10.29 -5.96
CA LYS A 147 -0.28 -10.86 -5.13
C LYS A 147 0.95 -11.22 -5.96
N ARG A 148 0.77 -11.87 -7.12
CA ARG A 148 1.89 -12.18 -8.04
C ARG A 148 2.57 -10.92 -8.55
N THR A 149 1.81 -9.88 -8.86
CA THR A 149 2.35 -8.60 -9.33
C THR A 149 3.16 -7.89 -8.25
N LEU A 150 2.63 -7.84 -7.02
CA LEU A 150 3.36 -7.33 -5.87
C LEU A 150 4.65 -8.14 -5.64
N SER A 151 4.56 -9.48 -5.63
CA SER A 151 5.72 -10.35 -5.45
C SER A 151 6.80 -10.07 -6.49
N ARG A 152 6.44 -9.97 -7.79
CA ARG A 152 7.39 -9.61 -8.85
C ARG A 152 8.04 -8.24 -8.60
N ALA A 153 7.26 -7.23 -8.21
CA ALA A 153 7.81 -5.91 -7.91
C ALA A 153 8.85 -5.96 -6.78
N LEU A 154 8.57 -6.70 -5.71
CA LEU A 154 9.48 -6.85 -4.57
C LEU A 154 10.72 -7.70 -4.89
N MET A 155 10.59 -8.70 -5.77
CA MET A 155 11.73 -9.53 -6.17
C MET A 155 12.65 -8.86 -7.17
N ASN A 156 12.16 -7.88 -7.93
CA ASN A 156 12.93 -7.17 -8.96
C ASN A 156 13.87 -6.07 -8.42
N VAL A 157 13.91 -5.83 -7.11
CA VAL A 157 14.86 -4.88 -6.53
C VAL A 157 16.26 -5.46 -6.49
N SER A 158 17.25 -4.68 -6.93
CA SER A 158 18.68 -5.06 -6.90
C SER A 158 19.36 -4.70 -5.57
N SER A 159 18.71 -3.90 -4.73
CA SER A 159 19.19 -3.51 -3.41
C SER A 159 18.00 -3.40 -2.46
N MET A 160 18.27 -3.49 -1.16
CA MET A 160 17.27 -3.34 -0.10
C MET A 160 17.13 -1.88 0.32
N GLY A 161 15.96 -1.53 0.89
CA GLY A 161 15.72 -0.24 1.52
C GLY A 161 16.00 -0.32 3.02
N GLU A 162 16.72 0.67 3.54
CA GLU A 162 17.02 0.73 4.98
C GLU A 162 15.78 1.08 5.79
N PHE A 163 15.56 0.36 6.89
CA PHE A 163 14.47 0.63 7.80
C PHE A 163 14.88 0.38 9.24
N GLN A 164 14.15 1.01 10.15
CA GLN A 164 14.19 0.76 11.58
C GLN A 164 12.76 0.85 12.11
N ASP A 165 12.30 -0.22 12.74
CA ASP A 165 10.98 -0.34 13.33
C ASP A 165 11.12 -0.81 14.78
N VAL A 166 10.10 -0.54 15.59
CA VAL A 166 9.95 -1.17 16.90
C VAL A 166 8.82 -2.17 16.85
N PHE A 167 9.06 -3.34 17.41
CA PHE A 167 8.09 -4.41 17.52
C PHE A 167 7.91 -4.80 18.99
N TYR A 168 6.67 -5.09 19.39
CA TYR A 168 6.36 -5.71 20.67
C TYR A 168 5.82 -7.10 20.39
N SER A 169 6.48 -8.14 20.92
CA SER A 169 6.03 -9.52 20.82
C SER A 169 5.17 -9.86 22.05
N PRO A 170 3.86 -10.09 21.90
CA PRO A 170 2.97 -10.43 23.02
C PRO A 170 3.31 -11.81 23.57
N GLU A 171 3.63 -12.76 22.69
CA GLU A 171 4.01 -14.13 23.06
C GLU A 171 5.26 -14.16 23.96
N ARG A 172 6.22 -13.28 23.68
CA ARG A 172 7.47 -13.18 24.45
C ARG A 172 7.38 -12.18 25.59
N ASN A 173 6.38 -11.30 25.60
CA ASN A 173 6.30 -10.11 26.45
C ASN A 173 7.60 -9.28 26.37
N GLU A 174 8.11 -9.08 25.15
CA GLU A 174 9.41 -8.46 24.89
C GLU A 174 9.32 -7.41 23.77
N TRP A 175 10.18 -6.40 23.87
CA TRP A 175 10.33 -5.35 22.87
C TRP A 175 11.57 -5.59 22.03
N PHE A 176 11.47 -5.27 20.74
CA PHE A 176 12.55 -5.44 19.77
C PHE A 176 12.75 -4.18 18.93
N ASN A 177 14.02 -3.86 18.66
CA ASN A 177 14.41 -3.00 17.55
C ASN A 177 14.68 -3.91 16.34
N VAL A 178 13.97 -3.68 15.25
CA VAL A 178 14.11 -4.46 14.01
C VAL A 178 14.60 -3.52 12.93
N GLU A 179 15.74 -3.84 12.32
CA GLU A 179 16.34 -2.97 11.33
C GLU A 179 17.03 -3.72 10.20
N TYR A 180 17.10 -3.05 9.06
CA TYR A 180 18.05 -3.34 8.01
C TYR A 180 18.84 -2.07 7.72
N LYS A 181 20.16 -2.11 7.93
CA LYS A 181 21.06 -0.97 7.75
C LYS A 181 22.44 -1.43 7.31
N ASN A 182 23.05 -0.72 6.38
CA ASN A 182 24.39 -1.03 5.85
C ASN A 182 24.57 -2.50 5.41
N GLY A 183 23.52 -3.11 4.82
CA GLY A 183 23.59 -4.49 4.35
C GLY A 183 23.27 -5.56 5.41
N VAL A 184 23.00 -5.19 6.66
CA VAL A 184 22.84 -6.13 7.78
C VAL A 184 21.43 -6.06 8.35
N TYR A 185 20.80 -7.22 8.52
CA TYR A 185 19.56 -7.37 9.29
C TYR A 185 19.89 -7.54 10.77
N LYS A 186 19.17 -6.84 11.64
CA LYS A 186 19.35 -6.92 13.08
C LYS A 186 18.01 -6.89 13.80
N THR A 187 17.88 -7.78 14.79
CA THR A 187 16.73 -7.84 15.71
C THR A 187 17.28 -7.88 17.12
N ASP A 188 17.28 -6.74 17.80
CA ASP A 188 17.78 -6.64 19.17
C ASP A 188 16.63 -6.54 20.16
N LYS A 189 16.69 -7.33 21.23
CA LYS A 189 15.85 -7.09 22.40
C LYS A 189 16.19 -5.75 23.01
N ILE A 190 15.18 -4.93 23.26
CA ILE A 190 15.31 -3.60 23.88
C ILE A 190 14.40 -3.49 25.10
N SER A 191 14.67 -2.50 25.95
CA SER A 191 13.69 -2.06 26.94
C SER A 191 12.50 -1.39 26.25
N ARG A 192 11.34 -1.41 26.92
CA ARG A 192 10.15 -0.66 26.46
C ARG A 192 10.54 0.78 26.14
N PRO A 193 10.32 1.26 24.91
CA PRO A 193 10.62 2.65 24.57
C PRO A 193 9.76 3.62 25.39
N ALA A 194 10.38 4.70 25.86
CA ALA A 194 9.72 5.68 26.75
C ALA A 194 8.40 6.23 26.19
N ARG A 195 8.34 6.44 24.86
CA ARG A 195 7.14 6.90 24.14
C ARG A 195 5.93 5.96 24.26
N PHE A 196 6.14 4.72 24.67
CA PHE A 196 5.09 3.73 24.88
C PHE A 196 4.75 3.51 26.35
N ASN A 197 5.41 4.15 27.31
CA ASN A 197 5.26 3.85 28.74
C ASN A 197 3.82 3.98 29.26
N ASN A 198 3.04 4.91 28.71
CA ASN A 198 1.67 5.19 29.17
C ASN A 198 0.60 4.25 28.59
N LEU A 199 1.01 3.29 27.77
CA LEU A 199 0.08 2.43 27.04
C LEU A 199 -0.15 1.13 27.81
N ARG A 200 -1.41 0.70 27.91
CA ARG A 200 -1.72 -0.64 28.42
C ARG A 200 -1.62 -1.62 27.25
N LEU A 201 -0.72 -2.59 27.37
CA LEU A 201 -0.51 -3.63 26.35
C LEU A 201 -1.21 -4.95 26.69
N ASN A 202 -1.94 -4.94 27.82
CA ASN A 202 -2.71 -6.04 28.37
C ASN A 202 -4.09 -5.52 28.76
#